data_AF-A0A2M7CHL2-F1
#
_entry.id   AF-A0A2M7CHL2-F1
#
_cell.length_a   1.000
_cell.length_b   1.000
_cell.length_c   1.000
_cell.angle_alpha   90.00
_cell.angle_beta   90.00
_cell.angle_gamma   90.00
#
_symmetry.space_group_name_H-M   'P 1'
#
loop_
_entity.id
_entity.type
_entity.pdbx_description
1 polymer ?
#
loop_
_entity_poly.entity_id
_entity_poly.type
_entity_poly.pdbx_seq_one_letter_code
_entity_poly.pdbx_strand_id
1 'polypeptide(L)'
;MEKIINKKTNKPVKKVAKPVQPKPDTKAQIAVIQTGGKQYLVKAGDLVKVEKLPAEPKQIEFTDLLHNKKVVIEIQGDIKAKKVTGVKFKKRKGYLKRFGHRQDQTILKILEIK
;
A
#
# COMPACT_ATOMS: atom_id res chain seq x y z
N MET A 1 53.54 28.23 21.45
CA MET A 1 52.47 29.21 21.22
C MET A 1 51.81 28.81 19.91
N GLU A 2 50.61 28.26 19.80
CA GLU A 2 49.49 28.04 20.71
C GLU A 2 48.87 26.66 20.39
N LYS A 3 48.36 25.98 21.41
CA LYS A 3 47.52 24.79 21.27
C LYS A 3 46.07 25.25 21.22
N ILE A 4 45.28 24.79 20.25
CA ILE A 4 43.83 24.73 20.38
C ILE A 4 43.40 23.27 20.23
N ILE A 5 42.87 22.73 21.33
CA ILE A 5 42.24 21.42 21.43
C ILE A 5 40.77 21.67 21.78
N ASN A 6 39.83 20.99 21.12
CA ASN A 6 38.57 20.55 21.76
C ASN A 6 38.17 19.19 21.14
N LYS A 7 38.58 18.07 21.75
CA LYS A 7 37.87 17.25 22.78
C LYS A 7 36.57 16.60 22.31
N LYS A 8 36.69 15.45 21.62
CA LYS A 8 36.15 14.13 22.02
C LYS A 8 36.31 13.15 20.85
N THR A 9 37.08 12.08 21.08
CA THR A 9 37.36 10.91 20.22
C THR A 9 38.15 11.11 18.92
N ASN A 10 39.48 10.91 19.01
CA ASN A 10 40.30 10.43 17.89
C ASN A 10 39.93 8.98 17.58
N LYS A 11 38.89 8.76 16.78
CA LYS A 11 38.68 7.47 16.10
C LYS A 11 38.58 7.78 14.61
N PRO A 12 39.36 7.11 13.74
CA PRO A 12 39.18 7.28 12.31
C PRO A 12 37.73 6.91 11.99
N VAL A 13 36.97 7.84 11.41
CA VAL A 13 35.62 7.59 10.94
C VAL A 13 35.76 6.48 9.89
N LYS A 14 35.41 5.24 10.28
CA LYS A 14 35.25 4.16 9.31
C LYS A 14 34.30 4.69 8.25
N LYS A 15 34.73 4.75 6.99
CA LYS A 15 33.82 4.89 5.84
C LYS A 15 32.68 3.89 6.08
N VAL A 16 31.50 4.40 6.43
CA VAL A 16 30.30 3.58 6.47
C VAL A 16 30.13 3.14 5.02
N ALA A 17 30.32 1.85 4.75
CA ALA A 17 30.07 1.29 3.45
C ALA A 17 28.67 1.76 3.03
N LYS A 18 28.56 2.39 1.86
CA LYS A 18 27.25 2.62 1.23
C LYS A 18 26.46 1.32 1.38
N PRO A 19 25.18 1.34 1.81
CA PRO A 19 24.37 0.14 1.80
C PRO A 19 24.39 -0.34 0.35
N VAL A 20 25.04 -1.49 0.13
CA VAL A 20 25.10 -2.15 -1.16
C VAL A 20 23.64 -2.44 -1.49
N GLN A 21 23.11 -1.76 -2.50
CA GLN A 21 21.76 -2.02 -2.99
C GLN A 21 21.67 -3.52 -3.24
N PRO A 22 20.69 -4.24 -2.66
CA PRO A 22 20.58 -5.68 -2.89
C PRO A 22 20.45 -5.89 -4.41
N LYS A 23 21.30 -6.76 -4.96
CA LYS A 23 21.32 -7.15 -6.38
C LYS A 23 19.90 -7.55 -6.82
N PRO A 24 19.42 -7.12 -8.00
CA PRO A 24 18.07 -7.41 -8.47
C PRO A 24 17.99 -8.82 -9.07
N ASP A 25 18.35 -9.85 -8.31
CA ASP A 25 18.32 -11.23 -8.79
C ASP A 25 17.35 -12.07 -7.95
N THR A 26 16.07 -11.71 -8.04
CA THR A 26 14.96 -12.60 -7.65
C THR A 26 13.80 -12.22 -8.56
N LYS A 27 13.28 -13.17 -9.35
CA LYS A 27 12.11 -12.96 -10.21
C LYS A 27 11.05 -12.21 -9.41
N ALA A 28 10.74 -10.98 -9.79
CA ALA A 28 9.65 -10.24 -9.18
C ALA A 28 8.37 -11.04 -9.44
N GLN A 29 7.88 -11.76 -8.42
CA GLN A 29 6.67 -12.55 -8.53
C GLN A 29 5.51 -11.56 -8.64
N ILE A 30 4.84 -11.62 -9.78
CA ILE A 30 3.67 -10.81 -10.11
C ILE A 30 2.46 -11.74 -10.12
N ALA A 31 1.37 -11.30 -9.53
CA ALA A 31 0.07 -11.98 -9.57
C ALA A 31 -1.03 -10.97 -9.92
N VAL A 32 -2.16 -11.46 -10.42
CA VAL A 32 -3.37 -10.68 -10.68
C VAL A 32 -4.49 -11.21 -9.79
N ILE A 33 -4.84 -10.44 -8.77
CA ILE A 33 -5.94 -10.78 -7.85
C ILE A 33 -7.24 -10.16 -8.32
N GLN A 34 -8.34 -10.90 -8.17
CA GLN A 34 -9.69 -10.40 -8.44
C GLN A 34 -10.46 -10.19 -7.14
N THR A 35 -10.91 -8.97 -6.89
CA THR A 35 -11.74 -8.62 -5.73
C THR A 35 -12.78 -7.59 -6.14
N GLY A 36 -14.04 -7.79 -5.74
CA GLY A 36 -15.11 -6.80 -6.02
C GLY A 36 -15.33 -6.54 -7.53
N GLY A 37 -15.07 -7.55 -8.38
CA GLY A 37 -15.14 -7.39 -9.84
C GLY A 37 -13.98 -6.61 -10.48
N LYS A 38 -13.01 -6.14 -9.69
CA LYS A 38 -11.81 -5.45 -10.18
C LYS A 38 -10.59 -6.38 -10.11
N GLN A 39 -9.67 -6.20 -11.05
CA GLN A 39 -8.39 -6.91 -11.07
C GLN A 39 -7.26 -5.98 -10.62
N TYR A 40 -6.35 -6.50 -9.81
CA TYR A 40 -5.20 -5.76 -9.29
C TYR A 40 -3.91 -6.51 -9.59
N LEU A 41 -2.94 -5.80 -10.16
CA LEU A 41 -1.57 -6.29 -10.33
C LEU A 41 -0.82 -6.12 -9.01
N VAL A 42 -0.26 -7.20 -8.48
CA VAL A 42 0.34 -7.20 -7.15
C VAL A 42 1.69 -7.91 -7.13
N LYS A 43 2.59 -7.42 -6.26
CA LYS A 43 3.87 -8.04 -5.91
C LYS A 43 3.93 -8.33 -4.41
N ALA A 44 4.83 -9.23 -4.02
CA ALA A 44 5.09 -9.50 -2.61
C ALA A 44 5.55 -8.21 -1.89
N GLY A 45 4.89 -7.87 -0.78
CA GLY A 45 5.14 -6.65 0.00
C GLY A 45 4.27 -5.44 -0.37
N ASP A 46 3.45 -5.50 -1.43
CA ASP A 46 2.61 -4.37 -1.83
C ASP A 46 1.43 -4.12 -0.88
N LEU A 47 1.06 -2.83 -0.76
CA LEU A 47 -0.14 -2.37 -0.06
C LEU A 47 -1.22 -1.98 -1.08
N VAL A 48 -2.35 -2.69 -1.07
CA VAL A 48 -3.44 -2.52 -2.04
C VAL A 48 -4.72 -2.13 -1.33
N LYS A 49 -5.43 -1.14 -1.87
CA LYS A 49 -6.76 -0.73 -1.39
C LYS A 49 -7.81 -1.43 -2.24
N VAL A 50 -8.62 -2.26 -1.60
CA VAL A 50 -9.70 -3.00 -2.26
C VAL A 50 -11.06 -2.57 -1.71
N GLU A 51 -12.12 -3.11 -2.30
CA GLU A 51 -13.48 -2.95 -1.78
C GLU A 51 -13.61 -3.60 -0.40
N LYS A 52 -14.58 -3.13 0.39
CA LYS A 52 -14.76 -3.60 1.77
C LYS A 52 -15.02 -5.10 1.79
N LEU A 53 -14.20 -5.83 2.55
CA LEU A 53 -14.37 -7.27 2.78
C LEU A 53 -15.02 -7.50 4.17
N PRO A 54 -16.03 -8.38 4.30
CA PRO A 54 -16.71 -8.64 5.58
C PRO A 54 -15.93 -9.58 6.52
N ALA A 55 -14.61 -9.72 6.34
CA ALA A 55 -13.82 -10.78 6.96
C ALA A 55 -13.19 -10.34 8.30
N GLU A 56 -13.50 -11.08 9.37
CA GLU A 56 -12.78 -11.06 10.65
C GLU A 56 -11.35 -11.65 10.61
N PRO A 57 -11.03 -12.69 9.80
CA PRO A 57 -9.68 -13.24 9.81
C PRO A 57 -8.67 -12.23 9.26
N LYS A 58 -7.57 -12.07 9.99
CA LYS A 58 -6.45 -11.20 9.61
C LYS A 58 -5.72 -11.66 8.34
N GLN A 59 -5.88 -12.92 7.94
CA GLN A 59 -5.16 -13.52 6.82
C GLN A 59 -6.15 -14.24 5.89
N ILE A 60 -6.06 -13.95 4.58
CA ILE A 60 -6.92 -14.53 3.54
C ILE A 60 -6.03 -15.04 2.41
N GLU A 61 -6.42 -16.16 1.80
CA GLU A 61 -5.81 -16.69 0.59
C GLU A 61 -6.67 -16.36 -0.64
N PHE A 62 -6.05 -15.90 -1.72
CA PHE A 62 -6.68 -15.67 -3.02
C PHE A 62 -6.02 -16.51 -4.11
N THR A 63 -6.77 -16.86 -5.14
CA THR A 63 -6.25 -17.51 -6.34
C THR A 63 -5.94 -16.47 -7.41
N ASP A 64 -4.74 -16.51 -7.99
CA ASP A 64 -4.32 -15.69 -9.14
C ASP A 64 -5.05 -16.13 -10.41
N LEU A 65 -5.54 -15.16 -11.18
CA LEU A 65 -6.21 -15.42 -12.45
C LEU A 65 -5.26 -15.87 -13.57
N LEU A 66 -4.00 -15.41 -13.56
CA LEU A 66 -3.11 -15.62 -14.70
C LEU A 66 -2.34 -16.94 -14.59
N HIS A 67 -1.81 -17.27 -13.41
CA HIS A 67 -0.95 -18.44 -13.21
C HIS A 67 -1.50 -19.45 -12.20
N ASN A 68 -2.74 -19.31 -11.72
CA ASN A 68 -3.36 -20.18 -10.70
C ASN A 68 -2.52 -20.34 -9.42
N LYS A 69 -1.74 -19.30 -9.08
CA LYS A 69 -0.92 -19.21 -7.87
C LYS A 69 -1.78 -18.86 -6.66
N LYS A 70 -1.33 -19.26 -5.47
CA LYS A 70 -1.98 -18.89 -4.20
C LYS A 70 -1.33 -17.63 -3.63
N VAL A 71 -2.10 -16.58 -3.48
CA VAL A 71 -1.65 -15.30 -2.91
C VAL A 71 -2.12 -15.21 -1.47
N VAL A 72 -1.16 -15.15 -0.54
CA VAL A 72 -1.42 -15.00 0.89
C VAL A 72 -1.37 -13.51 1.24
N ILE A 73 -2.46 -13.00 1.84
CA ILE A 73 -2.64 -11.58 2.14
C ILE A 73 -2.99 -11.37 3.61
N GLU A 74 -2.49 -10.29 4.19
CA GLU A 74 -2.87 -9.80 5.51
C GLU A 74 -3.80 -8.57 5.38
N ILE A 75 -4.91 -8.58 6.11
CA ILE A 75 -5.79 -7.42 6.27
C ILE A 75 -5.21 -6.51 7.34
N GLN A 76 -4.83 -5.29 6.95
CA GLN A 76 -4.38 -4.28 7.90
C GLN A 76 -5.54 -3.56 8.57
N GLY A 77 -6.65 -3.37 7.85
CA GLY A 77 -7.87 -2.80 8.40
C GLY A 77 -8.69 -2.01 7.39
N ASP A 78 -9.78 -1.43 7.89
CA ASP A 78 -10.74 -0.67 7.10
C ASP A 78 -10.48 0.82 7.16
N ILE A 79 -10.61 1.48 6.01
CA ILE A 79 -10.47 2.92 5.84
C ILE A 79 -11.63 3.50 5.03
N LYS A 80 -11.88 4.80 5.22
CA LYS A 80 -12.77 5.56 4.34
C LYS A 80 -11.95 6.26 3.26
N ALA A 81 -12.31 6.04 2.01
CA ALA A 81 -11.72 6.70 0.86
C ALA A 81 -11.80 8.23 0.95
N LYS A 82 -11.08 8.90 0.05
CA LYS A 82 -11.21 10.35 -0.11
C LYS A 82 -12.66 10.70 -0.43
N LYS A 83 -13.18 11.77 0.19
CA LYS A 83 -14.56 12.20 -0.01
C LYS A 83 -14.76 12.62 -1.45
N VAL A 84 -15.69 11.96 -2.14
CA VAL A 84 -16.22 12.39 -3.43
C VAL A 84 -17.37 13.33 -3.14
N THR A 85 -17.31 14.54 -3.65
CA THR A 85 -18.36 15.55 -3.49
C THR A 85 -19.09 15.75 -4.80
N GLY A 86 -20.42 15.78 -4.75
CA GLY A 86 -21.28 16.04 -5.89
C GLY A 86 -22.28 17.13 -5.60
N VAL A 87 -22.82 17.73 -6.65
CA VAL A 87 -23.87 18.74 -6.58
C VAL A 87 -24.99 18.36 -7.53
N LYS A 88 -26.23 18.29 -7.03
CA LYS A 88 -27.43 18.22 -7.86
C LYS A 88 -27.96 19.63 -8.02
N PHE A 89 -28.02 20.14 -9.24
CA PHE A 89 -28.45 21.50 -9.53
C PHE A 89 -29.50 21.52 -10.63
N LYS A 90 -30.55 22.35 -10.48
CA LYS A 90 -31.52 22.64 -11.54
C LYS A 90 -31.59 24.15 -11.76
N LYS A 91 -31.28 24.58 -12.99
CA LYS A 91 -31.26 26.00 -13.39
C LYS A 91 -32.63 26.66 -13.19
N ARG A 92 -32.64 27.88 -12.63
CA ARG A 92 -33.85 28.71 -12.42
C ARG A 92 -34.96 28.07 -11.58
N LYS A 93 -34.65 27.01 -10.82
CA LYS A 93 -35.59 26.33 -9.91
C LYS A 93 -35.24 26.51 -8.44
N GLY A 94 -34.23 27.31 -8.10
CA GLY A 94 -33.73 27.45 -6.72
C GLY A 94 -33.17 26.15 -6.12
N TYR A 95 -33.06 25.08 -6.90
CA TYR A 95 -32.66 23.76 -6.42
C TYR A 95 -31.16 23.55 -6.59
N LEU A 96 -30.46 23.51 -5.46
CA LEU A 96 -29.05 23.15 -5.36
C LEU A 96 -28.87 22.25 -4.12
N LYS A 97 -28.44 21.00 -4.32
CA LYS A 97 -28.14 20.06 -3.24
C LYS A 97 -26.70 19.57 -3.36
N ARG A 98 -25.87 19.91 -2.38
CA ARG A 98 -24.52 19.35 -2.25
C ARG A 98 -24.62 18.03 -1.50
N PHE A 99 -23.93 17.00 -1.98
CA PHE A 99 -23.85 15.72 -1.30
C PHE A 99 -22.40 15.23 -1.34
N GLY A 100 -22.06 14.34 -0.41
CA GLY A 100 -20.75 13.73 -0.38
C GLY A 100 -20.88 12.25 -0.09
N HIS A 101 -20.03 11.46 -0.74
CA HIS A 101 -19.88 10.04 -0.48
C HIS A 101 -18.44 9.74 -0.12
N ARG A 102 -18.24 8.84 0.85
CA ARG A 102 -16.93 8.24 1.13
C ARG A 102 -17.13 6.74 1.02
N GLN A 103 -16.40 6.12 0.10
CA GLN A 103 -16.44 4.67 -0.04
C GLN A 103 -15.64 4.02 1.09
N ASP A 104 -16.21 3.01 1.73
CA ASP A 104 -15.45 2.16 2.65
C ASP A 104 -14.55 1.22 1.83
N GLN A 105 -13.30 1.10 2.24
CA GLN A 105 -12.26 0.30 1.59
C GLN A 105 -11.46 -0.48 2.63
N THR A 106 -10.88 -1.59 2.24
CA THR A 106 -9.98 -2.38 3.11
C THR A 106 -8.55 -2.27 2.56
N ILE A 107 -7.57 -2.10 3.46
CA ILE A 107 -6.15 -2.14 3.10
C ILE A 107 -5.65 -3.57 3.28
N LEU A 108 -5.07 -4.10 2.19
CA LEU A 108 -4.43 -5.39 2.16
C LEU A 108 -2.92 -5.24 1.99
N LYS A 109 -2.17 -6.12 2.67
CA LYS A 109 -0.72 -6.26 2.53
C LYS A 109 -0.39 -7.65 1.99
N ILE A 110 0.24 -7.70 0.82
CA ILE A 110 0.65 -8.97 0.20
C ILE A 110 1.85 -9.53 0.96
N LEU A 111 1.73 -10.75 1.50
CA LEU A 111 2.82 -11.42 2.19
C LEU A 111 3.64 -12.27 1.23
N GLU A 112 3.00 -13.25 0.59
CA GLU A 112 3.68 -14.25 -0.23
C GLU A 112 2.80 -14.65 -1.42
N ILE A 113 3.44 -14.98 -2.55
CA ILE A 113 2.82 -15.56 -3.74
C ILE A 113 3.41 -16.97 -3.90
N LYS A 114 2.59 -17.99 -3.72
CA LYS A 114 2.94 -19.41 -3.89
C LYS A 114 2.60 -19.90 -5.28
#